data_AF-A3ZPJ9-F1
#
_entry.id   AF-A3ZPJ9-F1
#
_cell.length_a   1.000
_cell.length_b   1.000
_cell.length_c   1.000
_cell.angle_alpha   90.00
_cell.angle_beta   90.00
_cell.angle_gamma   90.00
#
_symmetry.space_group_name_H-M   'P 1'
#
loop_
_entity.id
_entity.type
_entity.pdbx_description
1 polymer ?
#
loop_
_entity_poly.entity_id
_entity_poly.type
_entity_poly.pdbx_seq_one_letter_code
_entity_poly.pdbx_strand_id
1 'polypeptide(L)'
;MVSLLLLFMAIPQESAAIDQVDLIEVNHLYDQQGRHVIDQLIFWDWDRDRFQIRAWRLIKSDSQLPLRDWNRGGYVCYWRDGQQLRKVYAPQRCETWTSYDPEVRQRELLPLEQRAELSRVR
;
A
#
# COMPACT_ATOMS: atom_id res chain seq x y z
N MET A 1 -39.67 34.13 16.11
CA MET A 1 -38.23 33.82 16.13
C MET A 1 -38.09 32.30 16.23
N VAL A 2 -37.72 31.63 15.14
CA VAL A 2 -37.48 30.18 15.16
C VAL A 2 -35.99 29.99 15.42
N SER A 3 -35.65 29.51 16.62
CA SER A 3 -34.27 29.16 16.98
C SER A 3 -33.88 27.88 16.25
N LEU A 4 -32.93 27.99 15.32
CA LEU A 4 -32.35 26.86 14.61
C LEU A 4 -31.35 26.16 15.54
N LEU A 5 -31.71 25.01 16.08
CA LEU A 5 -30.78 24.14 16.81
C LEU A 5 -29.87 23.44 15.79
N LEU A 6 -28.59 23.83 15.75
CA LEU A 6 -27.56 23.10 15.02
C LEU A 6 -27.11 21.89 15.84
N LEU A 7 -27.64 20.72 15.52
CA LEU A 7 -27.11 19.43 15.98
C LEU A 7 -25.77 19.18 15.27
N PHE A 8 -24.66 19.39 15.96
CA PHE A 8 -23.37 18.85 15.56
C PHE A 8 -23.41 17.32 15.73
N MET A 9 -23.73 16.59 14.66
CA MET A 9 -23.43 15.17 14.62
C MET A 9 -21.90 15.01 14.67
N ALA A 10 -21.42 14.33 15.71
CA ALA A 10 -20.05 13.86 15.76
C ALA A 10 -19.88 12.84 14.62
N ILE A 11 -19.30 13.28 13.51
CA ILE A 11 -18.87 12.38 12.44
C ILE A 11 -17.75 11.54 13.05
N PRO A 12 -17.88 10.20 13.13
CA PRO A 12 -16.78 9.36 13.58
C PRO A 12 -15.61 9.60 12.63
N GLN A 13 -14.54 10.16 13.18
CA GLN A 13 -13.29 10.36 12.45
C GLN A 13 -12.67 8.97 12.29
N GLU A 14 -12.91 8.31 11.15
CA GLU A 14 -12.24 7.07 10.79
C GLU A 14 -10.73 7.33 10.85
N SER A 15 -10.07 6.84 11.91
CA SER A 15 -8.62 7.02 12.05
C SER A 15 -7.95 6.12 11.02
N ALA A 16 -7.36 6.70 9.99
CA ALA A 16 -6.61 5.92 9.02
C ALA A 16 -5.39 5.26 9.71
N ALA A 17 -5.14 3.98 9.42
CA ALA A 17 -3.84 3.39 9.71
C ALA A 17 -2.83 4.02 8.73
N ILE A 18 -1.77 4.63 9.26
CA ILE A 18 -0.79 5.37 8.46
C ILE A 18 0.56 4.66 8.57
N ASP A 19 1.09 4.23 7.44
CA ASP A 19 2.43 3.67 7.34
C ASP A 19 3.30 4.46 6.36
N GLN A 20 4.61 4.25 6.51
CA GLN A 20 5.61 4.75 5.60
C GLN A 20 6.55 3.61 5.21
N VAL A 21 6.92 3.59 3.94
CA VAL A 21 7.93 2.69 3.36
C VAL A 21 8.84 3.50 2.44
N ASP A 22 9.95 2.93 2.01
CA ASP A 22 10.90 3.61 1.13
C ASP A 22 10.47 3.62 -0.35
N LEU A 23 9.79 2.57 -0.82
CA LEU A 23 9.36 2.45 -2.21
C LEU A 23 8.02 1.73 -2.33
N ILE A 24 7.13 2.29 -3.15
CA ILE A 24 5.92 1.61 -3.63
C ILE A 24 6.15 1.16 -5.08
N GLU A 25 6.11 -0.14 -5.32
CA GLU A 25 6.16 -0.72 -6.65
C GLU A 25 4.75 -1.07 -7.12
N VAL A 26 4.42 -0.67 -8.34
CA VAL A 26 3.28 -1.19 -9.11
C VAL A 26 3.82 -2.30 -10.00
N ASN A 27 3.51 -3.55 -9.69
CA ASN A 27 4.01 -4.71 -10.43
C ASN A 27 2.90 -5.35 -11.26
N HIS A 28 3.23 -5.63 -12.51
CA HIS A 28 2.39 -6.33 -13.48
C HIS A 28 3.00 -7.72 -13.72
N LEU A 29 2.39 -8.75 -13.15
CA LEU A 29 2.85 -10.14 -13.29
C LEU A 29 2.27 -10.75 -14.56
N TYR A 30 3.14 -11.39 -15.33
CA TYR A 30 2.80 -12.19 -16.50
C TYR A 30 3.29 -13.63 -16.30
N ASP A 31 2.65 -14.58 -16.97
CA ASP A 31 3.14 -15.94 -17.02
C ASP A 31 4.20 -16.13 -18.12
N GLN A 32 4.73 -17.35 -18.25
CA GLN A 32 5.74 -17.69 -19.26
C GLN A 32 5.25 -17.56 -20.71
N GLN A 33 3.93 -17.49 -20.92
CA GLN A 33 3.31 -17.31 -22.24
C GLN A 33 3.02 -15.82 -22.52
N GLY A 34 3.40 -14.91 -21.61
CA GLY A 34 3.13 -13.48 -21.72
C GLY A 34 1.68 -13.10 -21.42
N ARG A 35 0.90 -13.98 -20.78
CA ARG A 35 -0.48 -13.65 -20.36
C ARG A 35 -0.43 -12.92 -19.02
N HIS A 36 -1.22 -11.86 -18.90
CA HIS A 36 -1.37 -11.11 -17.65
C HIS A 36 -1.96 -12.01 -16.56
N VAL A 37 -1.37 -11.95 -15.37
CA VAL A 37 -1.76 -12.76 -14.20
C VAL A 37 -2.32 -11.86 -13.11
N ILE A 38 -1.58 -10.81 -12.72
CA ILE A 38 -1.93 -9.97 -11.57
C ILE A 38 -1.35 -8.57 -11.70
N ASP A 39 -2.10 -7.59 -11.20
CA ASP A 39 -1.55 -6.28 -10.85
C ASP A 39 -1.51 -6.17 -9.33
N GLN A 40 -0.35 -5.81 -8.81
CA GLN A 40 -0.12 -5.73 -7.38
C GLN A 40 0.70 -4.51 -6.98
N LEU A 41 0.43 -4.03 -5.77
CA LEU A 41 1.32 -3.11 -5.08
C LEU A 41 2.25 -3.91 -4.20
N ILE A 42 3.53 -3.55 -4.23
CA ILE A 42 4.56 -4.11 -3.36
C ILE A 42 5.20 -2.97 -2.58
N PHE A 43 5.29 -3.14 -1.26
CA PHE A 43 5.78 -2.14 -0.33
C PHE A 43 7.17 -2.53 0.16
N TRP A 44 8.17 -1.75 -0.22
CA TRP A 44 9.57 -2.03 0.02
C TRP A 44 10.16 -1.06 1.03
N ASP A 45 11.00 -1.59 1.91
CA ASP A 45 11.72 -0.82 2.92
C ASP A 45 13.20 -1.22 2.88
N TRP A 46 14.09 -0.25 3.03
CA TRP A 46 15.50 -0.50 3.15
C TRP A 46 15.82 -0.93 4.58
N ASP A 47 16.21 -2.18 4.76
CA ASP A 47 16.69 -2.68 6.05
C ASP A 47 18.17 -3.06 5.93
N ARG A 48 19.01 -2.28 6.63
CA ARG A 48 20.48 -2.40 6.72
C ARG A 48 21.19 -2.40 5.37
N ASP A 49 21.15 -3.53 4.67
CA ASP A 49 21.94 -3.85 3.49
C ASP A 49 21.10 -4.19 2.25
N ARG A 50 19.78 -4.30 2.38
CA ARG A 50 18.91 -4.68 1.26
C ARG A 50 17.49 -4.16 1.41
N PHE A 51 16.80 -4.05 0.27
CA PHE A 51 15.36 -3.87 0.25
C PHE A 51 14.64 -5.13 0.70
N GLN A 52 13.62 -4.94 1.54
CA GLN A 52 12.74 -5.99 2.03
C GLN A 52 11.28 -5.64 1.77
N ILE A 53 10.51 -6.62 1.32
CA ILE A 53 9.05 -6.48 1.19
C ILE A 53 8.42 -6.48 2.58
N ARG A 54 7.75 -5.38 2.93
CA ARG A 54 6.96 -5.22 4.15
C ARG A 54 5.57 -5.82 4.00
N ALA A 55 4.97 -5.61 2.83
CA ALA A 55 3.64 -6.09 2.48
C ALA A 55 3.46 -6.04 0.97
N TRP A 56 2.40 -6.69 0.50
CA TRP A 56 1.93 -6.59 -0.87
C TRP A 56 0.41 -6.65 -0.89
N ARG A 57 -0.21 -6.24 -1.99
CA ARG A 57 -1.66 -6.33 -2.16
C ARG A 57 -2.06 -6.32 -3.62
N LEU A 58 -3.15 -7.03 -3.90
CA LEU A 58 -3.89 -6.92 -5.15
C LEU A 58 -4.39 -5.50 -5.39
N ILE A 59 -4.19 -5.01 -6.62
CA ILE A 59 -4.84 -3.80 -7.12
C ILE A 59 -6.24 -4.20 -7.60
N LYS A 60 -7.27 -3.73 -6.89
CA LYS A 60 -8.68 -4.01 -7.21
C LYS A 60 -9.35 -2.88 -7.98
N SER A 61 -8.76 -1.69 -7.95
CA SER A 61 -9.28 -0.49 -8.63
C SER A 61 -8.18 0.56 -8.73
N ASP A 62 -8.26 1.43 -9.74
CA ASP A 62 -7.28 2.49 -10.00
C ASP A 62 -7.13 3.48 -8.84
N SER A 63 -8.18 3.64 -8.03
CA SER A 63 -8.14 4.45 -6.80
C SER A 63 -7.11 3.99 -5.77
N GLN A 64 -6.59 2.76 -5.93
CA GLN A 64 -5.59 2.18 -5.07
C GLN A 64 -4.16 2.46 -5.56
N LEU A 65 -4.00 2.92 -6.80
CA LEU A 65 -2.68 3.20 -7.37
C LEU A 65 -1.98 4.35 -6.62
N PRO A 66 -0.63 4.38 -6.60
CA PRO A 66 0.11 5.42 -5.92
C PRO A 66 -0.11 6.76 -6.62
N LEU A 67 -0.69 7.71 -5.91
CA LEU A 67 -0.90 9.08 -6.37
C LEU A 67 0.22 9.97 -5.83
N ARG A 68 0.60 10.99 -6.60
CA ARG A 68 1.58 11.98 -6.15
C ARG A 68 1.00 12.78 -4.97
N ASP A 69 1.74 12.84 -3.85
CA ASP A 69 1.44 13.77 -2.76
C ASP A 69 2.21 15.08 -3.02
N TRP A 70 1.52 16.12 -3.46
CA TRP A 70 2.14 17.42 -3.77
C TRP A 70 2.52 18.24 -2.54
N ASN A 71 1.92 17.96 -1.39
CA ASN A 71 2.20 18.70 -0.15
C ASN A 71 3.45 18.16 0.53
N ARG A 72 3.59 16.84 0.61
CA ARG A 72 4.74 16.18 1.25
C ARG A 72 5.86 15.84 0.25
N GLY A 73 5.58 15.84 -1.05
CA GLY A 73 6.42 15.16 -2.05
C GLY A 73 6.28 13.64 -1.96
N GLY A 74 6.72 12.90 -2.97
CA GLY A 74 6.58 11.44 -3.00
C GLY A 74 5.18 10.96 -3.41
N TYR A 75 4.82 9.75 -2.98
CA TYR A 75 3.64 9.01 -3.42
C TYR A 75 2.85 8.43 -2.26
N VAL A 76 1.55 8.31 -2.46
CA VAL A 76 0.63 7.78 -1.46
C VAL A 76 -0.40 6.87 -2.11
N CYS A 77 -0.69 5.75 -1.47
CA CYS A 77 -1.82 4.89 -1.83
C CYS A 77 -2.77 4.71 -0.65
N TYR A 78 -4.02 4.41 -0.99
CA TYR A 78 -5.10 4.24 -0.04
C TYR A 78 -5.87 2.97 -0.32
N TRP A 79 -6.35 2.32 0.74
CA TRP A 79 -7.33 1.25 0.63
C TRP A 79 -8.09 1.03 1.94
N ARG A 80 -9.17 0.26 1.90
CA ARG A 80 -9.89 -0.16 3.10
C ARG A 80 -9.51 -1.59 3.47
N ASP A 81 -9.10 -1.77 4.73
CA ASP A 81 -8.97 -3.07 5.39
C ASP A 81 -10.18 -3.23 6.33
N GLY A 82 -11.27 -3.81 5.79
CA GLY A 82 -12.56 -3.84 6.50
C GLY A 82 -13.15 -2.44 6.64
N GLN A 83 -13.38 -2.00 7.87
CA GLN A 83 -13.93 -0.66 8.17
C GLN A 83 -12.85 0.43 8.27
N GLN A 84 -11.57 0.07 8.36
CA GLN A 84 -10.50 1.05 8.54
C GLN A 84 -9.87 1.42 7.20
N LEU A 85 -9.73 2.72 6.96
CA LEU A 85 -8.91 3.24 5.88
C LEU A 85 -7.43 3.05 6.21
N ARG A 86 -6.64 2.59 5.26
CA ARG A 86 -5.18 2.60 5.32
C ARG A 86 -4.62 3.59 4.32
N LYS A 87 -3.57 4.28 4.74
CA LYS A 87 -2.75 5.19 3.95
C LYS A 87 -1.30 4.73 4.04
N VAL A 88 -0.66 4.48 2.91
CA VAL A 88 0.79 4.19 2.88
C VAL A 88 1.49 5.22 2.03
N TYR A 89 2.53 5.82 2.61
CA TYR A 89 3.37 6.83 1.98
C TYR A 89 4.73 6.24 1.58
N ALA A 90 5.27 6.68 0.45
CA ALA A 90 6.67 6.46 0.12
C ALA A 90 7.29 7.65 -0.64
N PRO A 91 8.59 7.93 -0.45
CA PRO A 91 9.27 8.97 -1.22
C PRO A 91 9.39 8.59 -2.71
N GLN A 92 9.43 7.30 -3.03
CA GLN A 92 9.64 6.80 -4.39
C GLN A 92 8.51 5.87 -4.85
N ARG A 93 8.25 5.86 -6.16
CA ARG A 93 7.47 4.82 -6.84
C ARG A 93 8.26 4.22 -7.99
N CYS A 94 8.01 2.96 -8.30
CA CYS A 94 8.42 2.35 -9.56
C CYS A 94 7.29 1.51 -10.15
N GLU A 95 7.47 1.10 -11.40
CA GLU A 95 6.52 0.31 -12.15
C GLU A 95 7.30 -0.78 -12.88
N THR A 96 6.86 -2.03 -12.76
CA THR A 96 7.62 -3.21 -13.23
C THR A 96 6.72 -4.21 -13.92
N TRP A 97 7.29 -4.96 -14.85
CA TRP A 97 6.64 -6.06 -15.55
C TRP A 97 7.51 -7.30 -15.36
N THR A 98 6.98 -8.32 -14.69
CA THR A 98 7.76 -9.50 -14.30
C THR A 98 7.09 -10.78 -14.79
N SER A 99 7.89 -11.81 -15.03
CA SER A 99 7.42 -13.17 -15.31
C SER A 99 7.44 -14.07 -14.07
N TYR A 100 7.75 -13.49 -12.91
CA TYR A 100 7.84 -14.14 -11.61
C TYR A 100 7.26 -13.19 -10.55
N ASP A 101 6.68 -13.75 -9.49
CA ASP A 101 6.16 -12.95 -8.38
C ASP A 101 7.32 -12.53 -7.45
N PRO A 102 7.63 -11.22 -7.33
CA PRO A 102 8.70 -10.75 -6.45
C PRO A 102 8.46 -11.13 -4.98
N GLU A 103 7.21 -11.22 -4.54
CA GLU A 103 6.89 -11.52 -3.16
C GLU A 103 7.15 -12.98 -2.80
N VAL A 104 6.76 -13.90 -3.70
CA VAL A 104 7.05 -15.33 -3.55
C VAL A 104 8.56 -15.54 -3.48
N ARG A 105 9.31 -14.90 -4.38
CA ARG A 105 10.78 -14.98 -4.39
C ARG A 105 11.41 -14.42 -3.12
N GLN A 106 10.88 -13.31 -2.59
CA GLN A 106 11.34 -12.76 -1.31
C GLN A 106 11.08 -13.74 -0.16
N ARG A 107 9.98 -14.50 -0.19
CA ARG A 107 9.60 -15.42 0.89
C ARG A 107 10.59 -16.58 1.04
N GLU A 108 11.25 -16.95 -0.06
CA GLU A 108 12.35 -17.92 -0.04
C GLU A 108 13.59 -17.39 0.70
N LEU A 109 13.80 -16.06 0.71
CA LEU A 109 14.95 -15.41 1.35
C LEU A 109 14.68 -14.96 2.79
N LEU A 110 13.48 -14.43 3.03
CA LEU A 110 13.04 -13.92 4.33
C LEU A 110 11.60 -14.38 4.59
N PRO A 111 11.42 -15.43 5.41
CA PRO A 111 10.10 -15.93 5.80
C PRO A 111 9.24 -14.84 6.43
N LEU A 112 7.92 -14.97 6.31
CA LEU A 112 6.95 -13.95 6.73
C LEU A 112 7.11 -13.59 8.21
N GLU A 113 7.40 -14.57 9.05
CA GLU A 113 7.52 -14.43 10.51
C GLU A 113 8.67 -13.52 10.93
N GLN A 114 9.64 -13.31 10.04
CA GLN A 114 10.82 -12.48 10.27
C GLN A 114 10.68 -11.09 9.65
N ARG A 115 9.58 -10.82 8.93
CA ARG A 115 9.36 -9.54 8.27
C ARG A 115 8.79 -8.52 9.26
N ALA A 116 9.28 -7.29 9.17
CA ALA A 116 8.56 -6.16 9.72
C ALA A 116 7.32 -5.94 8.84
N GLU A 117 6.12 -6.15 9.36
CA GLU A 117 4.88 -5.91 8.60
C GLU A 117 4.49 -4.42 8.65
N LEU A 118 3.52 -4.02 7.83
CA LEU A 118 2.82 -2.75 8.04
C LEU A 118 2.08 -2.78 9.40
N SER A 119 1.81 -1.61 9.97
CA SER A 119 1.09 -1.51 11.24
C SER A 119 -0.26 -2.24 11.20
N ARG A 120 -0.62 -2.87 12.31
CA ARG A 120 -1.92 -3.52 12.44
C ARG A 120 -3.03 -2.48 12.49
N VAL A 121 -4.06 -2.75 11.69
CA VAL A 121 -5.38 -2.11 11.73
C VAL A 121 -5.94 -2.32 13.16
N ARG A 122 -6.40 -1.25 13.83
CA ARG A 122 -6.94 -1.29 15.20
C ARG A 122 -8.46 -1.42 15.19
#